data_AF-A0A7Y9KJS3-F1
#
_entry.id   AF-A0A7Y9KJS3-F1
#
_cell.length_a   1.000
_cell.length_b   1.000
_cell.length_c   1.000
_cell.angle_alpha   90.00
_cell.angle_beta   90.00
_cell.angle_gamma   90.00
#
_symmetry.space_group_name_H-M   'P 1'
#
loop_
_entity.id
_entity.type
_entity.pdbx_description
1 polymer ?
#
loop_
_entity_poly.entity_id
_entity_poly.type
_entity_poly.pdbx_seq_one_letter_code
_entity_poly.pdbx_strand_id
1 'polypeptide(L)'
;MTASSLSPERMDELAALRARAYGPDADIHEDAGAVARLHELEELARRAELDEVSPPAADTPTTVDPVREQPAMAEAFPQSTVVVERNGSPAPVDDPETVGAASDSTAEPQDEPDASPDADPDADATEAAPAPEVPEPRRGVVGLWRRIPRWAIAVVGVIAGAAAGVGLAAAAAAQPEARLAIDPTREASGAVFLPSGALVYYGLEQSDLRMHEMYGDLQVVTGTNEFGHECLFAAVGERWLNGGCAPAELGAVFDINDDYGLQEIADPDLPEGSTIRLVLDGDLVEVWIHEGDGPTRVFER
;
A
#
# COMPACT_ATOMS: atom_id res chain seq x y z
N MET A 1 -4.48 -44.60 -8.72
CA MET A 1 -3.03 -44.39 -8.79
C MET A 1 -2.69 -43.50 -7.60
N THR A 2 -1.79 -43.92 -6.71
CA THR A 2 -1.42 -43.15 -5.53
C THR A 2 -0.54 -41.98 -5.97
N ALA A 3 -1.04 -40.75 -5.86
CA ALA A 3 -0.21 -39.56 -6.00
C ALA A 3 0.98 -39.71 -5.05
N SER A 4 2.20 -39.68 -5.60
CA SER A 4 3.39 -40.02 -4.84
C SER A 4 3.82 -38.79 -4.04
N SER A 5 3.17 -38.59 -2.90
CA SER A 5 3.71 -37.73 -1.85
C SER A 5 5.14 -38.17 -1.52
N LEU A 6 5.99 -37.21 -1.13
CA LEU A 6 7.33 -37.51 -0.65
C LEU A 6 7.25 -38.57 0.45
N SER A 7 8.09 -39.60 0.37
CA SER A 7 8.16 -40.58 1.44
C SER A 7 8.62 -39.91 2.74
N PRO A 8 8.17 -40.38 3.93
CA PRO A 8 8.56 -39.79 5.21
C PRO A 8 10.08 -39.69 5.37
N GLU A 9 10.82 -40.71 4.94
CA GLU A 9 12.29 -40.72 4.96
C GLU A 9 12.91 -39.56 4.16
N ARG A 10 12.31 -39.18 3.02
CA ARG A 10 12.78 -38.06 2.21
C ARG A 10 12.41 -36.70 2.82
N MET A 11 11.30 -36.63 3.55
CA MET A 11 10.95 -35.42 4.32
C MET A 11 11.95 -35.19 5.45
N ASP A 12 12.33 -36.25 6.17
CA ASP A 12 13.34 -36.19 7.23
C ASP A 12 14.72 -35.79 6.66
N GLU A 13 15.10 -36.37 5.52
CA GLU A 13 16.34 -36.02 4.81
C GLU A 13 16.33 -34.54 4.37
N LEU A 14 15.23 -34.06 3.79
CA LEU A 14 15.06 -32.66 3.39
C LEU A 14 15.16 -31.71 4.59
N ALA A 15 14.52 -32.04 5.71
CA ALA A 15 14.58 -31.25 6.94
C ALA A 15 16.01 -31.15 7.48
N ALA A 16 16.76 -32.26 7.50
CA ALA A 16 18.15 -32.27 7.92
C ALA A 16 19.06 -31.43 7.00
N LEU A 17 18.88 -31.52 5.68
CA LEU A 17 19.65 -30.72 4.72
C LEU A 17 19.31 -29.22 4.81
N ARG A 18 18.04 -28.85 5.01
CA ARG A 18 17.64 -27.45 5.24
C ARG A 18 18.22 -26.88 6.54
N ALA A 19 18.29 -27.69 7.60
CA ALA A 19 18.95 -27.28 8.84
C ALA A 19 20.46 -26.99 8.63
N ARG A 20 21.14 -27.78 7.80
CA ARG A 20 22.54 -27.53 7.43
C ARG A 20 22.73 -26.37 6.46
N ALA A 21 21.73 -26.04 5.65
CA ALA A 21 21.80 -24.95 4.68
C ALA A 21 21.44 -23.59 5.26
N TYR A 22 20.44 -23.55 6.14
CA TYR A 22 19.81 -22.32 6.61
C TYR A 22 19.79 -22.19 8.14
N GLY A 23 20.38 -23.15 8.87
CA GLY A 23 20.45 -23.14 10.33
C GLY A 23 21.59 -22.28 10.90
N PRO A 24 21.66 -22.15 12.23
CA PRO A 24 22.69 -21.34 12.91
C PRO A 24 24.11 -21.87 12.67
N ASP A 25 24.24 -23.16 12.42
CA ASP A 25 25.51 -23.85 12.14
C ASP A 25 25.59 -24.25 10.65
N ALA A 26 25.23 -23.35 9.74
CA ALA A 26 25.14 -23.67 8.32
C ALA A 26 26.52 -24.05 7.73
N ASP A 27 26.67 -25.33 7.36
CA ASP A 27 27.90 -25.93 6.85
C ASP A 27 27.74 -26.56 5.46
N ILE A 28 26.54 -26.51 4.87
CA ILE A 28 26.25 -27.26 3.64
C ILE A 28 27.13 -26.85 2.45
N HIS A 29 27.63 -25.61 2.45
CA HIS A 29 28.46 -25.07 1.36
C HIS A 29 29.80 -25.80 1.22
N GLU A 30 30.25 -26.50 2.26
CA GLU A 30 31.47 -27.31 2.23
C GLU A 30 31.25 -28.70 1.57
N ASP A 31 29.99 -29.08 1.33
CA ASP A 31 29.60 -30.37 0.76
C ASP A 31 28.73 -30.19 -0.50
N ALA A 32 29.39 -30.15 -1.66
CA ALA A 32 28.72 -30.01 -2.96
C ALA A 32 27.72 -31.15 -3.26
N GLY A 33 27.93 -32.35 -2.69
CA GLY A 33 27.00 -33.46 -2.82
C GLY A 33 25.71 -33.22 -2.06
N ALA A 34 25.81 -32.71 -0.83
CA ALA A 34 24.66 -32.32 -0.01
C ALA A 34 23.85 -31.19 -0.65
N VAL A 35 24.50 -30.20 -1.26
CA VAL A 35 23.81 -29.11 -2.00
C VAL A 35 23.01 -29.66 -3.18
N ALA A 36 23.60 -30.53 -4.00
CA ALA A 36 22.90 -31.16 -5.12
C ALA A 36 21.69 -31.99 -4.64
N ARG A 37 21.86 -32.72 -3.54
CA ARG A 37 20.81 -33.53 -2.93
C ARG A 37 19.67 -32.67 -2.37
N LEU A 38 19.97 -31.54 -1.75
CA LEU A 38 18.98 -30.58 -1.26
C LEU A 38 18.12 -30.06 -2.42
N HIS A 39 18.75 -29.61 -3.51
CA HIS A 39 18.02 -29.12 -4.69
C HIS A 39 17.10 -30.19 -5.30
N GLU A 40 17.54 -31.45 -5.37
CA GLU A 40 16.71 -32.56 -5.85
C GLU A 40 15.45 -32.73 -4.99
N LEU A 41 15.60 -32.74 -3.66
CA LEU A 41 14.49 -32.93 -2.74
C LEU A 41 13.53 -31.74 -2.70
N GLU A 42 14.03 -30.51 -2.80
CA GLU A 42 13.18 -29.31 -2.86
C GLU A 42 12.36 -29.24 -4.15
N GLU A 43 12.94 -29.66 -5.27
CA GLU A 43 12.22 -29.73 -6.54
C GLU A 43 11.15 -30.83 -6.52
N LEU A 44 11.43 -31.98 -5.89
CA LEU A 44 10.41 -33.02 -5.67
C LEU A 44 9.28 -32.54 -4.75
N ALA A 45 9.60 -31.77 -3.70
CA ALA A 45 8.60 -31.20 -2.81
C ALA A 45 7.68 -30.20 -3.53
N ARG A 46 8.28 -29.29 -4.31
CA ARG A 46 7.52 -28.31 -5.11
C ARG A 46 6.55 -29.00 -6.08
N ARG A 47 6.99 -30.09 -6.74
CA ARG A 47 6.11 -30.86 -7.63
C ARG A 47 4.98 -31.56 -6.88
N ALA A 48 5.24 -32.12 -5.70
CA ALA A 48 4.21 -32.75 -4.88
C ALA A 48 3.15 -31.75 -4.43
N GLU A 49 3.54 -30.51 -4.07
CA GLU A 49 2.60 -29.44 -3.73
C GLU A 49 1.71 -29.03 -4.91
N LEU A 50 2.29 -28.94 -6.12
CA LEU A 50 1.52 -28.62 -7.33
C LEU A 50 0.50 -29.72 -7.69
N ASP A 51 0.85 -30.99 -7.50
CA ASP A 51 -0.07 -32.12 -7.71
C ASP A 51 -1.22 -32.13 -6.68
N GLU A 52 -0.98 -31.65 -5.45
CA GLU A 52 -2.00 -31.56 -4.39
C GLU A 52 -2.95 -30.37 -4.59
N VAL A 53 -2.43 -29.23 -5.08
CA VAL A 53 -3.21 -28.02 -5.34
C VAL A 53 -4.03 -28.12 -6.63
N SER A 54 -3.71 -29.07 -7.53
CA SER A 54 -4.55 -29.32 -8.71
C SER A 54 -5.96 -29.66 -8.23
N PRO A 55 -6.95 -28.76 -8.45
CA PRO A 55 -8.30 -28.98 -7.96
C PRO A 55 -8.80 -30.31 -8.51
N PRO A 56 -9.50 -31.13 -7.70
CA PRO A 56 -10.03 -32.41 -8.17
C PRO A 56 -10.78 -32.10 -9.45
N ALA A 57 -10.32 -32.68 -10.56
CA ALA A 57 -10.90 -32.47 -11.88
C ALA A 57 -12.40 -32.60 -11.71
N ALA A 58 -13.13 -31.49 -11.88
CA ALA A 58 -14.52 -31.39 -11.53
C ALA A 58 -15.24 -32.62 -12.06
N ASP A 59 -15.67 -33.47 -11.14
CA ASP A 59 -16.46 -34.64 -11.48
C ASP A 59 -17.57 -34.14 -12.39
N THR A 60 -17.62 -34.73 -13.58
CA THR A 60 -18.57 -34.42 -14.64
C THR A 60 -19.93 -34.06 -14.05
N PRO A 61 -20.57 -32.98 -14.53
CA PRO A 61 -21.81 -32.49 -13.96
C PRO A 61 -22.78 -33.66 -13.83
N THR A 62 -23.08 -34.03 -12.58
CA THR A 62 -24.21 -34.90 -12.29
C THR A 62 -25.41 -34.18 -12.88
N THR A 63 -25.98 -34.76 -13.93
CA THR A 63 -27.24 -34.33 -14.54
C THR A 63 -28.25 -34.13 -13.43
N VAL A 64 -28.46 -32.86 -13.05
CA VAL A 64 -29.51 -32.49 -12.10
C VAL A 64 -30.82 -32.68 -12.83
N ASP A 65 -31.52 -33.74 -12.46
CA ASP A 65 -32.92 -33.98 -12.77
C ASP A 65 -33.73 -32.74 -12.35
N PRO A 66 -34.55 -32.11 -13.21
CA PRO A 66 -35.31 -30.92 -12.85
C PRO A 66 -36.44 -31.27 -11.88
N VAL A 67 -36.14 -31.31 -10.59
CA VAL A 67 -37.12 -31.46 -9.52
C VAL A 67 -37.66 -30.09 -9.13
N ARG A 68 -38.82 -29.78 -9.74
CA ARG A 68 -40.08 -29.40 -9.10
C ARG A 68 -40.02 -28.34 -8.00
N GLU A 69 -40.63 -27.19 -8.31
CA GLU A 69 -41.14 -26.17 -7.39
C GLU A 69 -41.60 -26.75 -6.05
N GLN A 70 -41.01 -26.26 -4.95
CA GLN A 70 -41.66 -26.25 -3.64
C GLN A 70 -41.54 -24.87 -2.96
N PRO A 71 -42.59 -24.47 -2.22
CA PRO A 71 -42.88 -23.08 -1.90
C PRO A 71 -42.28 -22.61 -0.58
N ALA A 72 -42.31 -21.29 -0.40
CA ALA A 72 -41.89 -20.55 0.77
C ALA A 72 -42.43 -21.08 2.11
N MET A 73 -41.52 -21.35 3.04
CA MET A 73 -41.64 -21.17 4.50
C MET A 73 -40.22 -20.85 5.01
N ALA A 74 -39.89 -19.66 5.50
CA ALA A 74 -40.31 -19.09 6.79
C ALA A 74 -40.17 -20.10 7.93
N GLU A 75 -38.95 -20.30 8.43
CA GLU A 75 -38.72 -20.61 9.84
C GLU A 75 -37.26 -20.40 10.28
N ALA A 76 -37.13 -19.99 11.53
CA ALA A 76 -35.96 -19.46 12.20
C ALA A 76 -34.85 -20.50 12.41
N PHE A 77 -33.60 -20.06 12.29
CA PHE A 77 -32.44 -20.78 12.80
C PHE A 77 -31.86 -20.07 14.04
N PRO A 78 -31.57 -20.80 15.13
CA PRO A 78 -31.05 -20.25 16.38
C PRO A 78 -29.56 -19.91 16.26
N GLN A 79 -29.17 -18.82 16.92
CA GLN A 79 -27.80 -18.37 17.08
C GLN A 79 -26.98 -19.44 17.83
N SER A 80 -25.96 -20.00 17.19
CA SER A 80 -24.93 -20.77 17.88
C SER A 80 -23.97 -19.81 18.58
N THR A 81 -24.08 -19.73 19.89
CA THR A 81 -23.07 -19.17 20.79
C THR A 81 -21.84 -20.07 20.80
N VAL A 82 -20.75 -19.63 20.17
CA VAL A 82 -19.44 -20.25 20.37
C VAL A 82 -18.86 -19.72 21.68
N VAL A 83 -18.96 -20.53 22.72
CA VAL A 83 -18.24 -20.34 23.99
C VAL A 83 -16.78 -20.69 23.72
N VAL A 84 -15.91 -19.67 23.68
CA VAL A 84 -14.46 -19.87 23.70
C VAL A 84 -14.06 -20.25 25.12
N GLU A 85 -13.84 -21.54 25.34
CA GLU A 85 -13.30 -22.10 26.56
C GLU A 85 -11.81 -21.73 26.68
N ARG A 86 -11.53 -20.70 27.49
CA ARG A 86 -10.18 -20.22 27.81
C ARG A 86 -9.56 -21.17 28.84
N ASN A 87 -8.91 -22.24 28.38
CA ASN A 87 -8.16 -23.18 29.21
C ASN A 87 -6.66 -23.09 28.87
N GLY A 88 -5.83 -22.60 29.80
CA GLY A 88 -4.38 -22.64 29.64
C GLY A 88 -3.59 -21.62 30.45
N SER A 89 -3.53 -21.83 31.76
CA SER A 89 -2.69 -21.12 32.74
C SER A 89 -1.19 -21.27 32.44
N PRO A 90 -0.39 -20.19 32.37
CA PRO A 90 1.06 -20.32 32.55
C PRO A 90 1.41 -20.38 34.05
N ALA A 91 2.40 -21.22 34.36
CA ALA A 91 2.97 -21.43 35.68
C ALA A 91 3.72 -20.18 36.20
N PRO A 92 3.90 -20.04 37.54
CA PRO A 92 4.66 -18.94 38.12
C PRO A 92 6.15 -19.12 37.81
N VAL A 93 6.77 -18.08 37.26
CA VAL A 93 8.23 -17.99 37.15
C VAL A 93 8.70 -17.22 38.38
N ASP A 94 9.49 -17.89 39.20
CA ASP A 94 10.15 -17.32 40.37
C ASP A 94 11.15 -16.23 39.95
N ASP A 95 11.04 -15.07 40.62
CA ASP A 95 12.02 -13.99 40.66
C ASP A 95 13.42 -14.48 41.09
N PRO A 96 14.47 -13.85 40.55
CA PRO A 96 15.59 -13.47 41.42
C PRO A 96 15.86 -11.96 41.42
N GLU A 97 15.69 -11.40 42.62
CA GLU A 97 16.58 -10.43 43.28
C GLU A 97 17.29 -9.36 42.42
N THR A 98 16.66 -8.20 42.36
CA THR A 98 17.12 -6.95 43.00
C THR A 98 18.63 -6.71 43.21
N VAL A 99 19.21 -5.88 42.35
CA VAL A 99 20.26 -4.87 42.66
C VAL A 99 20.08 -3.77 41.59
N GLY A 100 19.69 -2.53 41.87
CA GLY A 100 20.16 -1.64 42.92
C GLY A 100 20.98 -0.52 42.27
N ALA A 101 20.32 0.51 41.72
CA ALA A 101 20.93 1.82 41.47
C ALA A 101 19.84 2.89 41.34
N ALA A 102 19.74 3.70 42.39
CA ALA A 102 18.92 4.89 42.45
C ALA A 102 19.46 5.96 41.49
N SER A 103 18.56 6.59 40.74
CA SER A 103 18.71 7.98 40.32
C SER A 103 17.37 8.68 40.50
N ASP A 104 17.31 9.35 41.63
CA ASP A 104 16.39 10.40 42.01
C ASP A 104 16.44 11.52 40.95
N SER A 105 15.31 11.80 40.29
CA SER A 105 15.14 13.01 39.51
C SER A 105 13.72 13.53 39.72
N THR A 106 13.58 14.13 40.90
CA THR A 106 12.57 15.12 41.25
C THR A 106 12.67 16.32 40.30
N ALA A 107 11.63 16.55 39.49
CA ALA A 107 11.32 17.83 38.82
C ALA A 107 9.80 17.81 38.52
N GLU A 108 8.98 18.27 39.45
CA GLU A 108 8.41 19.63 39.53
C GLU A 108 7.20 19.81 38.59
N PRO A 109 5.98 20.07 39.12
CA PRO A 109 4.77 20.22 38.34
C PRO A 109 4.69 21.63 37.74
N GLN A 110 4.58 21.72 36.41
CA GLN A 110 4.22 22.98 35.76
C GLN A 110 2.70 23.09 35.69
N ASP A 111 2.22 23.86 36.66
CA ASP A 111 0.99 24.64 36.64
C ASP A 111 0.96 25.62 35.43
N GLU A 112 -0.27 26.01 35.06
CA GLU A 112 -0.69 27.14 34.20
C GLU A 112 -0.90 26.91 32.68
N PRO A 113 -1.87 27.60 32.05
CA PRO A 113 -3.19 28.00 32.56
C PRO A 113 -4.34 27.74 31.56
N ASP A 114 -5.54 27.61 32.15
CA ASP A 114 -6.84 27.88 31.51
C ASP A 114 -6.81 29.21 30.75
N ALA A 115 -7.02 29.14 29.44
CA ALA A 115 -7.37 30.29 28.61
C ALA A 115 -8.42 29.88 27.58
N SER A 116 -9.68 29.96 27.99
CA SER A 116 -10.81 30.12 27.07
C SER A 116 -10.61 31.36 26.21
N PRO A 117 -11.05 31.30 24.95
CA PRO A 117 -11.78 32.40 24.38
C PRO A 117 -13.18 31.91 23.99
N ASP A 118 -14.15 32.27 24.83
CA ASP A 118 -15.52 32.51 24.38
C ASP A 118 -15.46 33.59 23.28
N ALA A 119 -15.81 33.21 22.05
CA ALA A 119 -16.12 34.14 20.98
C ALA A 119 -17.14 33.51 20.03
N ASP A 120 -18.38 33.41 20.52
CA ASP A 120 -19.52 33.75 19.67
C ASP A 120 -19.72 35.27 19.76
N PRO A 121 -19.90 35.94 18.61
CA PRO A 121 -21.29 36.28 18.33
C PRO A 121 -21.69 36.09 16.86
N ASP A 122 -22.95 35.69 16.71
CA ASP A 122 -23.90 36.22 15.74
C ASP A 122 -23.40 37.48 15.01
N ALA A 123 -23.42 37.45 13.68
CA ALA A 123 -24.34 38.27 12.90
C ALA A 123 -23.87 38.44 11.45
N ASP A 124 -24.84 38.17 10.58
CA ASP A 124 -25.17 38.96 9.41
C ASP A 124 -24.32 38.90 8.14
N ALA A 125 -25.12 39.01 7.07
CA ALA A 125 -24.77 39.39 5.73
C ALA A 125 -23.96 38.38 4.92
N THR A 126 -24.70 37.47 4.29
CA THR A 126 -24.53 37.21 2.85
C THR A 126 -24.57 38.56 2.10
N GLU A 127 -23.44 39.25 2.11
CA GLU A 127 -23.19 40.43 1.30
C GLU A 127 -23.13 39.96 -0.15
N ALA A 128 -24.11 40.39 -0.92
CA ALA A 128 -24.22 40.11 -2.34
C ALA A 128 -22.89 40.44 -3.04
N ALA A 129 -22.35 39.44 -3.73
CA ALA A 129 -21.18 39.57 -4.57
C ALA A 129 -21.26 40.87 -5.39
N PRO A 130 -20.33 41.83 -5.21
CA PRO A 130 -20.31 43.02 -6.04
C PRO A 130 -20.12 42.57 -7.48
N ALA A 131 -21.04 43.03 -8.35
CA ALA A 131 -20.92 42.86 -9.78
C ALA A 131 -19.52 43.32 -10.23
N PRO A 132 -18.89 42.65 -11.21
CA PRO A 132 -17.58 43.06 -11.71
C PRO A 132 -17.65 44.52 -12.18
N GLU A 133 -17.05 45.41 -11.40
CA GLU A 133 -16.86 46.80 -11.79
C GLU A 133 -16.01 46.78 -13.06
N VAL A 134 -16.63 47.12 -14.18
CA VAL A 134 -15.97 47.35 -15.45
C VAL A 134 -14.98 48.50 -15.21
N PRO A 135 -13.66 48.26 -15.25
CA PRO A 135 -12.70 49.31 -14.93
C PRO A 135 -12.87 50.46 -15.91
N GLU A 136 -13.18 51.65 -15.39
CA GLU A 136 -13.29 52.85 -16.19
C GLU A 136 -11.97 53.10 -16.95
N PRO A 137 -12.04 53.55 -18.22
CA PRO A 137 -10.85 53.84 -19.02
C PRO A 137 -10.08 55.01 -18.40
N ARG A 138 -9.05 54.69 -17.61
CA ARG A 138 -8.11 55.66 -17.04
C ARG A 138 -7.45 56.47 -18.16
N ARG A 139 -7.91 57.71 -18.32
CA ARG A 139 -7.31 58.69 -19.22
C ARG A 139 -5.91 59.11 -18.72
N GLY A 140 -4.89 58.72 -19.49
CA GLY A 140 -3.76 59.59 -19.80
C GLY A 140 -2.60 59.69 -18.80
N VAL A 141 -1.84 58.61 -18.59
CA VAL A 141 -0.49 58.67 -18.02
C VAL A 141 0.56 58.46 -19.13
N VAL A 142 0.55 59.35 -20.14
CA VAL A 142 1.46 59.24 -21.32
C VAL A 142 2.82 59.92 -21.08
N GLY A 143 3.05 60.52 -19.90
CA GLY A 143 4.23 61.36 -19.64
C GLY A 143 5.41 60.69 -18.92
N LEU A 144 5.20 59.60 -18.18
CA LEU A 144 6.21 59.10 -17.23
C LEU A 144 7.22 58.09 -17.83
N TRP A 145 6.88 57.47 -18.96
CA TRP A 145 7.73 56.46 -19.62
C TRP A 145 9.04 57.01 -20.20
N ARG A 146 9.17 58.34 -20.36
CA ARG A 146 10.40 58.97 -20.91
C ARG A 146 11.56 59.09 -19.93
N ARG A 147 11.38 58.76 -18.65
CA ARG A 147 12.45 58.85 -17.63
C ARG A 147 12.97 57.51 -17.13
N ILE A 148 12.50 56.39 -17.69
CA ILE A 148 13.01 55.07 -17.29
C ILE A 148 14.44 54.94 -17.83
N PRO A 149 15.46 54.87 -16.95
CA PRO A 149 16.83 54.75 -17.39
C PRO A 149 17.03 53.39 -18.07
N ARG A 150 17.85 53.33 -19.11
CA ARG A 150 18.02 52.12 -19.96
C ARG A 150 18.39 50.86 -19.16
N TRP A 151 19.01 50.99 -17.99
CA TRP A 151 19.34 49.86 -17.12
C TRP A 151 18.09 49.19 -16.50
N ALA A 152 17.01 49.94 -16.25
CA ALA A 152 15.78 49.38 -15.67
C ALA A 152 15.07 48.43 -16.65
N ILE A 153 15.18 48.66 -17.96
CA ILE A 153 14.65 47.74 -18.98
C ILE A 153 15.42 46.41 -18.96
N ALA A 154 16.74 46.44 -18.78
CA ALA A 154 17.56 45.24 -18.70
C ALA A 154 17.22 44.41 -17.44
N VAL A 155 17.04 45.06 -16.29
CA VAL A 155 16.66 44.37 -15.04
C VAL A 155 15.28 43.72 -15.16
N VAL A 156 14.29 44.44 -15.69
CA VAL A 156 12.95 43.87 -15.92
C VAL A 156 13.00 42.71 -16.92
N GLY A 157 13.81 42.82 -17.97
CA GLY A 157 14.02 41.72 -18.93
C GLY A 157 14.64 40.47 -18.31
N VAL A 158 15.62 40.62 -17.41
CA VAL A 158 16.24 39.50 -16.70
C VAL A 158 15.24 38.85 -15.73
N ILE A 159 14.48 39.64 -14.96
CA ILE A 159 13.49 39.10 -14.03
C ILE A 159 12.36 38.38 -14.79
N ALA A 160 11.85 38.98 -15.86
CA ALA A 160 10.81 38.37 -16.69
C ALA A 160 11.33 37.10 -17.39
N GLY A 161 12.57 37.11 -17.88
CA GLY A 161 13.21 35.94 -18.48
C GLY A 161 13.45 34.81 -17.48
N ALA A 162 13.89 35.12 -16.25
CA ALA A 162 14.07 34.14 -15.18
C ALA A 162 12.74 33.54 -14.73
N ALA A 163 11.71 34.37 -14.52
CA ALA A 163 10.37 33.91 -14.15
C ALA A 163 9.75 33.03 -15.25
N ALA A 164 9.87 33.42 -16.52
CA ALA A 164 9.40 32.61 -17.64
C ALA A 164 10.17 31.30 -17.77
N GLY A 165 11.50 31.33 -17.57
CA GLY A 165 12.35 30.13 -17.61
C GLY A 165 11.99 29.11 -16.51
N VAL A 166 11.77 29.58 -15.28
CA VAL A 166 11.35 28.72 -14.16
C VAL A 166 9.96 28.13 -14.40
N GLY A 167 9.00 28.93 -14.89
CA GLY A 167 7.66 28.45 -15.21
C GLY A 167 7.64 27.38 -16.30
N LEU A 168 8.45 27.54 -17.36
CA LEU A 168 8.58 26.56 -18.44
C LEU A 168 9.24 25.26 -17.96
N ALA A 169 10.25 25.33 -17.10
CA ALA A 169 10.88 24.13 -16.53
C ALA A 169 9.92 23.35 -15.62
N ALA A 170 9.09 24.04 -14.82
CA ALA A 170 8.09 23.41 -13.96
C ALA A 170 6.95 22.78 -14.76
N ALA A 171 6.50 23.43 -15.86
CA ALA A 171 5.49 22.87 -16.75
C ALA A 171 5.99 21.67 -17.57
N ALA A 172 7.31 21.51 -17.72
CA ALA A 172 7.93 20.38 -18.39
C ALA A 172 8.27 19.22 -17.43
N ALA A 173 8.13 19.41 -16.11
CA ALA A 173 8.24 18.31 -15.18
C ALA A 173 7.08 17.34 -15.45
N ALA A 174 7.39 16.05 -15.54
CA ALA A 174 6.37 15.01 -15.62
C ALA A 174 5.38 15.24 -14.47
N GLN A 175 4.09 15.25 -14.79
CA GLN A 175 3.02 15.29 -13.80
C GLN A 175 2.58 13.86 -13.52
N PRO A 176 2.14 13.55 -12.30
CA PRO A 176 1.51 12.26 -12.05
C PRO A 176 0.23 12.14 -12.89
N GLU A 177 -0.06 10.92 -13.34
CA GLU A 177 -1.27 10.60 -14.11
C GLU A 177 -2.51 10.76 -13.23
N ALA A 178 -2.40 10.40 -11.95
CA ALA A 178 -3.44 10.58 -10.96
C ALA A 178 -2.87 10.91 -9.57
N ARG A 179 -3.70 11.55 -8.76
CA ARG A 179 -3.47 11.78 -7.33
C ARG A 179 -4.65 11.24 -6.56
N LEU A 180 -4.39 10.27 -5.68
CA LEU A 180 -5.40 9.54 -4.93
C LEU A 180 -5.43 10.08 -3.50
N ALA A 181 -6.53 10.74 -3.13
CA ALA A 181 -6.74 11.19 -1.76
C ALA A 181 -7.20 10.02 -0.86
N ILE A 182 -7.13 10.20 0.46
CA ILE A 182 -7.79 9.28 1.41
C ILE A 182 -9.30 9.32 1.17
N ASP A 183 -9.91 8.14 1.04
CA ASP A 183 -11.34 7.96 0.93
C ASP A 183 -11.94 7.61 2.31
N PRO A 184 -12.52 8.58 3.04
CA PRO A 184 -13.05 8.35 4.38
C PRO A 184 -14.31 7.48 4.39
N THR A 185 -14.91 7.22 3.22
CA THR A 185 -16.12 6.40 3.12
C THR A 185 -15.81 4.91 3.01
N ARG A 186 -14.56 4.55 2.68
CA ARG A 186 -14.11 3.17 2.61
C ARG A 186 -13.38 2.79 3.89
N GLU A 187 -13.96 1.84 4.63
CA GLU A 187 -13.24 1.19 5.71
C GLU A 187 -12.19 0.23 5.15
N ALA A 188 -10.97 0.29 5.70
CA ALA A 188 -9.91 -0.66 5.38
C ALA A 188 -10.24 -2.10 5.81
N SER A 189 -11.21 -2.27 6.70
CA SER A 189 -11.63 -3.54 7.30
C SER A 189 -12.14 -4.58 6.30
N GLY A 190 -12.57 -4.18 5.10
CA GLY A 190 -13.17 -5.09 4.11
C GLY A 190 -12.68 -4.97 2.67
N ALA A 191 -11.86 -3.98 2.33
CA ALA A 191 -11.54 -3.67 0.95
C ALA A 191 -10.23 -4.32 0.47
N VAL A 192 -9.20 -4.36 1.32
CA VAL A 192 -7.89 -4.91 0.92
C VAL A 192 -7.55 -6.15 1.71
N PHE A 193 -7.50 -7.27 0.99
CA PHE A 193 -6.93 -8.50 1.49
C PHE A 193 -5.40 -8.33 1.58
N LEU A 194 -4.94 -7.74 2.68
CA LEU A 194 -3.58 -7.96 3.14
C LEU A 194 -3.60 -9.34 3.82
N PRO A 195 -2.83 -10.32 3.33
CA PRO A 195 -2.70 -11.60 4.02
C PRO A 195 -2.38 -11.31 5.48
N SER A 196 -2.98 -12.04 6.43
CA SER A 196 -2.79 -11.75 7.86
C SER A 196 -1.31 -11.71 8.26
N GLY A 197 -0.48 -12.49 7.57
CA GLY A 197 0.98 -12.46 7.71
C GLY A 197 1.64 -11.16 7.25
N ALA A 198 1.09 -10.45 6.27
CA ALA A 198 1.62 -9.17 5.79
C ALA A 198 1.46 -8.05 6.84
N LEU A 199 0.29 -7.93 7.49
CA LEU A 199 0.10 -6.94 8.56
C LEU A 199 1.08 -7.15 9.71
N VAL A 200 1.24 -8.41 10.15
CA VAL A 200 2.20 -8.77 11.19
C VAL A 200 3.64 -8.52 10.73
N TYR A 201 3.98 -8.86 9.48
CA TYR A 201 5.32 -8.66 8.94
C TYR A 201 5.73 -7.18 8.88
N TYR A 202 4.79 -6.29 8.55
CA TYR A 202 5.04 -4.85 8.47
C TYR A 202 4.82 -4.10 9.79
N GLY A 203 4.34 -4.77 10.83
CA GLY A 203 4.04 -4.16 12.13
C GLY A 203 2.87 -3.18 12.07
N LEU A 204 1.82 -3.52 11.29
CA LEU A 204 0.65 -2.68 11.07
C LEU A 204 -0.57 -3.22 11.83
N GLU A 205 -1.34 -2.32 12.43
CA GLU A 205 -2.67 -2.63 12.94
C GLU A 205 -3.74 -2.32 11.89
N GLN A 206 -4.82 -3.10 11.86
CA GLN A 206 -5.91 -2.90 10.90
C GLN A 206 -6.60 -1.53 11.07
N SER A 207 -6.58 -0.97 12.28
CA SER A 207 -7.12 0.36 12.60
C SER A 207 -6.29 1.51 12.04
N ASP A 208 -5.01 1.29 11.75
CA ASP A 208 -4.10 2.33 11.24
C ASP A 208 -4.12 2.41 9.71
N LEU A 209 -4.83 1.50 9.06
CA LEU A 209 -4.95 1.45 7.62
C LEU A 209 -5.91 2.53 7.11
N ARG A 210 -5.44 3.31 6.13
CA ARG A 210 -6.18 4.35 5.44
C ARG A 210 -6.35 3.95 3.98
N MET A 211 -7.61 3.87 3.54
CA MET A 211 -7.94 3.59 2.15
C MET A 211 -7.81 4.87 1.32
N HIS A 212 -7.16 4.78 0.18
CA HIS A 212 -7.16 5.85 -0.82
C HIS A 212 -8.25 5.62 -1.87
N GLU A 213 -8.53 6.67 -2.64
CA GLU A 213 -9.32 6.57 -3.87
C GLU A 213 -8.78 5.46 -4.78
N MET A 214 -9.68 4.81 -5.51
CA MET A 214 -9.29 3.74 -6.43
C MET A 214 -8.70 4.32 -7.72
N TYR A 215 -7.71 3.65 -8.28
CA TYR A 215 -7.17 3.93 -9.61
C TYR A 215 -7.51 2.77 -10.54
N GLY A 216 -8.56 2.90 -11.36
CA GLY A 216 -9.14 1.75 -12.06
C GLY A 216 -9.63 0.72 -11.03
N ASP A 217 -9.14 -0.52 -11.13
CA ASP A 217 -9.40 -1.59 -10.15
C ASP A 217 -8.35 -1.67 -9.04
N LEU A 218 -7.33 -0.81 -9.07
CA LEU A 218 -6.26 -0.76 -8.09
C LEU A 218 -6.78 -0.15 -6.78
N GLN A 219 -6.72 -0.95 -5.72
CA GLN A 219 -6.97 -0.52 -4.36
C GLN A 219 -5.65 -0.14 -3.72
N VAL A 220 -5.57 1.09 -3.20
CA VAL A 220 -4.36 1.64 -2.59
C VAL A 220 -4.62 1.88 -1.11
N VAL A 221 -3.71 1.40 -0.26
CA VAL A 221 -3.82 1.48 1.20
C VAL A 221 -2.52 2.01 1.76
N THR A 222 -2.65 2.91 2.72
CA THR A 222 -1.52 3.36 3.53
C THR A 222 -1.73 2.98 4.98
N GLY A 223 -0.65 2.99 5.75
CA GLY A 223 -0.71 2.81 7.19
C GLY A 223 0.60 3.24 7.83
N THR A 224 0.59 3.43 9.14
CA THR A 224 1.81 3.73 9.91
C THR A 224 2.11 2.55 10.80
N ASN A 225 3.34 2.03 10.75
CA ASN A 225 3.71 0.89 11.59
C ASN A 225 4.19 1.31 12.98
N GLU A 226 4.45 0.33 13.84
CA GLU A 226 4.94 0.54 15.22
C GLU A 226 6.27 1.34 15.31
N PHE A 227 7.04 1.43 14.21
CA PHE A 227 8.28 2.19 14.13
C PHE A 227 8.08 3.63 13.63
N GLY A 228 6.83 4.04 13.34
CA GLY A 228 6.51 5.34 12.77
C GLY A 228 6.85 5.45 11.27
N HIS A 229 7.10 4.33 10.59
CA HIS A 229 7.29 4.33 9.14
C HIS A 229 5.93 4.33 8.45
N GLU A 230 5.81 5.09 7.37
CA GLU A 230 4.64 5.05 6.50
C GLU A 230 4.79 3.90 5.51
N CYS A 231 3.73 3.12 5.40
CA CYS A 231 3.63 1.98 4.52
C CYS A 231 2.59 2.27 3.43
N LEU A 232 2.88 1.81 2.21
CA LEU A 232 2.02 1.93 1.05
C LEU A 232 1.87 0.54 0.42
N PHE A 233 0.63 0.14 0.13
CA PHE A 233 0.28 -1.15 -0.45
C PHE A 233 -0.69 -0.97 -1.61
N ALA A 234 -0.65 -1.90 -2.57
CA ALA A 234 -1.69 -2.02 -3.57
C ALA A 234 -2.17 -3.46 -3.74
N ALA A 235 -3.45 -3.57 -4.10
CA ALA A 235 -4.14 -4.82 -4.37
C ALA A 235 -5.17 -4.65 -5.49
N VAL A 236 -5.57 -5.76 -6.12
CA VAL A 236 -6.73 -5.82 -7.03
C VAL A 236 -7.64 -6.94 -6.55
N GLY A 237 -8.89 -6.60 -6.22
CA GLY A 237 -9.80 -7.51 -5.54
C GLY A 237 -9.18 -8.06 -4.24
N GLU A 238 -9.10 -9.39 -4.12
CA GLU A 238 -8.49 -10.08 -2.98
C GLU A 238 -6.99 -10.37 -3.16
N ARG A 239 -6.39 -9.94 -4.27
CA ARG A 239 -4.98 -10.22 -4.57
C ARG A 239 -4.09 -9.06 -4.18
N TRP A 240 -3.19 -9.33 -3.23
CA TRP A 240 -2.09 -8.43 -2.93
C TRP A 240 -1.09 -8.40 -4.10
N LEU A 241 -0.70 -7.20 -4.52
CA LEU A 241 0.27 -7.01 -5.61
C LEU A 241 1.67 -6.76 -5.06
N ASN A 242 1.82 -5.65 -4.34
CA ASN A 242 3.09 -5.22 -3.77
C ASN A 242 2.85 -4.19 -2.66
N GLY A 243 3.89 -3.89 -1.90
CA GLY A 243 3.91 -2.79 -0.94
C GLY A 243 5.26 -2.65 -0.27
N GLY A 244 5.44 -1.52 0.41
CA GLY A 244 6.68 -1.21 1.11
C GLY A 244 6.47 -0.11 2.13
N CYS A 245 7.41 0.02 3.04
CA CYS A 245 7.43 1.07 4.06
C CYS A 245 8.69 1.92 3.95
N ALA A 246 8.57 3.18 4.30
CA ALA A 246 9.69 4.12 4.39
C ALA A 246 9.50 5.02 5.62
N PRO A 247 10.59 5.61 6.16
CA PRO A 247 10.47 6.73 7.09
C PRO A 247 9.54 7.81 6.52
N ALA A 248 8.72 8.42 7.37
CA ALA A 248 7.69 9.39 6.95
C ALA A 248 8.26 10.56 6.13
N GLU A 249 9.52 10.95 6.37
CA GLU A 249 10.17 12.04 5.64
C GLU A 249 10.56 11.68 4.20
N LEU A 250 10.59 10.38 3.85
CA LEU A 250 10.98 9.92 2.52
C LEU A 250 9.78 9.59 1.62
N GLY A 251 8.62 9.30 2.20
CA GLY A 251 7.46 8.79 1.49
C GLY A 251 7.68 7.34 1.01
N ALA A 252 6.69 6.47 1.23
CA ALA A 252 6.75 5.12 0.70
C ALA A 252 6.62 5.12 -0.83
N VAL A 253 7.44 4.31 -1.50
CA VAL A 253 7.44 4.16 -2.97
C VAL A 253 7.49 2.68 -3.32
N PHE A 254 6.72 2.27 -4.33
CA PHE A 254 6.99 1.01 -5.00
C PHE A 254 6.49 1.02 -6.45
N ASP A 255 7.03 0.08 -7.21
CA ASP A 255 6.74 -0.11 -8.63
C ASP A 255 6.00 -1.43 -8.84
N ILE A 256 5.00 -1.39 -9.72
CA ILE A 256 4.29 -2.55 -10.25
C ILE A 256 4.72 -2.67 -11.71
N ASN A 257 5.33 -3.82 -12.05
CA ASN A 257 5.79 -4.13 -13.40
C ASN A 257 4.95 -5.26 -14.00
N ASP A 258 4.85 -5.26 -15.32
CA ASP A 258 3.95 -6.15 -16.07
C ASP A 258 4.20 -7.63 -15.82
N ASP A 259 5.47 -8.00 -15.65
CA ASP A 259 5.88 -9.39 -15.40
C ASP A 259 5.33 -10.01 -14.09
N TYR A 260 4.86 -9.20 -13.13
CA TYR A 260 4.50 -9.71 -11.79
C TYR A 260 3.09 -9.35 -11.30
N GLY A 261 2.26 -8.68 -12.10
CA GLY A 261 0.88 -8.40 -11.66
C GLY A 261 -0.01 -7.51 -12.51
N LEU A 262 0.49 -6.79 -13.53
CA LEU A 262 -0.37 -5.86 -14.29
C LEU A 262 -1.36 -6.55 -15.25
N GLN A 263 -1.10 -7.76 -15.74
CA GLN A 263 -2.04 -8.44 -16.65
C GLN A 263 -3.44 -8.67 -16.05
N GLU A 264 -3.57 -8.59 -14.73
CA GLU A 264 -4.85 -8.70 -14.01
C GLU A 264 -5.43 -7.34 -13.59
N ILE A 265 -4.62 -6.27 -13.59
CA ILE A 265 -5.09 -4.91 -13.36
C ILE A 265 -5.73 -4.48 -14.68
N ALA A 266 -7.05 -4.58 -14.75
CA ALA A 266 -7.86 -4.51 -15.96
C ALA A 266 -7.95 -3.09 -16.54
N ASP A 267 -6.81 -2.45 -16.81
CA ASP A 267 -6.76 -1.44 -17.87
C ASP A 267 -6.21 -2.11 -19.14
N PRO A 268 -7.07 -2.48 -20.11
CA PRO A 268 -6.66 -3.19 -21.32
C PRO A 268 -5.69 -2.38 -22.22
N ASP A 269 -5.43 -1.11 -21.89
CA ASP A 269 -4.72 -0.18 -22.77
C ASP A 269 -3.25 0.06 -22.38
N LEU A 270 -2.74 -0.50 -21.27
CA LEU A 270 -1.32 -0.36 -20.93
C LEU A 270 -0.44 -1.27 -21.82
N PRO A 271 0.56 -0.72 -22.54
CA PRO A 271 1.45 -1.53 -23.37
C PRO A 271 2.30 -2.49 -22.53
N GLU A 272 2.66 -3.64 -23.11
CA GLU A 272 3.52 -4.64 -22.47
C GLU A 272 4.84 -4.00 -22.01
N GLY A 273 5.25 -4.32 -20.78
CA GLY A 273 6.44 -3.74 -20.15
C GLY A 273 6.24 -2.34 -19.55
N SER A 274 5.00 -1.88 -19.41
CA SER A 274 4.70 -0.68 -18.63
C SER A 274 4.99 -0.88 -17.14
N THR A 275 5.26 0.25 -16.46
CA THR A 275 5.49 0.31 -15.01
C THR A 275 4.54 1.34 -14.40
N ILE A 276 3.78 0.93 -13.39
CA ILE A 276 3.04 1.86 -12.53
C ILE A 276 3.86 2.07 -11.26
N ARG A 277 4.23 3.33 -10.98
CA ARG A 277 4.87 3.73 -9.73
C ARG A 277 3.86 4.45 -8.85
N LEU A 278 3.74 4.01 -7.61
CA LEU A 278 2.96 4.70 -6.59
C LEU A 278 3.92 5.39 -5.61
N VAL A 279 3.66 6.66 -5.33
CA VAL A 279 4.45 7.50 -4.43
C VAL A 279 3.53 8.08 -3.37
N LEU A 280 3.81 7.80 -2.09
CA LEU A 280 3.12 8.45 -0.99
C LEU A 280 3.76 9.81 -0.71
N ASP A 281 2.95 10.88 -0.76
CA ASP A 281 3.30 12.25 -0.40
C ASP A 281 2.28 12.77 0.63
N GLY A 282 2.57 12.54 1.91
CA GLY A 282 1.65 12.81 3.01
C GLY A 282 0.37 11.98 2.89
N ASP A 283 -0.78 12.62 2.76
CA ASP A 283 -2.09 11.95 2.61
C ASP A 283 -2.50 11.71 1.15
N LEU A 284 -1.61 12.00 0.19
CA LEU A 284 -1.85 11.79 -1.23
C LEU A 284 -0.96 10.67 -1.77
N VAL A 285 -1.53 9.81 -2.61
CA VAL A 285 -0.74 8.87 -3.40
C VAL A 285 -0.70 9.35 -4.84
N GLU A 286 0.49 9.62 -5.35
CA GLU A 286 0.70 9.94 -6.76
C GLU A 286 0.91 8.67 -7.57
N VAL A 287 0.18 8.55 -8.69
CA VAL A 287 0.30 7.45 -9.63
C VAL A 287 1.04 7.93 -10.86
N TRP A 288 2.14 7.26 -11.17
CA TRP A 288 3.00 7.55 -12.30
C TRP A 288 3.02 6.35 -13.23
N ILE A 289 2.81 6.58 -14.52
CA ILE A 289 2.86 5.53 -15.53
C ILE A 289 4.04 5.78 -16.45
N HIS A 290 4.88 4.75 -16.59
CA HIS A 290 5.91 4.69 -17.61
C HIS A 290 5.52 3.61 -18.61
N GLU A 291 5.17 4.02 -19.82
CA GLU A 291 4.92 3.09 -20.93
C GLU A 291 6.23 2.43 -21.33
N GLY A 292 6.24 1.09 -21.39
CA GLY A 292 7.41 0.35 -21.86
C GLY A 292 7.60 0.50 -23.37
N ASP A 293 8.86 0.58 -23.82
CA ASP A 293 9.22 0.51 -25.25
C ASP A 293 9.07 -0.92 -25.84
N GLY A 294 8.31 -1.79 -25.18
CA GLY A 294 8.15 -3.20 -25.55
C GLY A 294 7.59 -3.34 -26.96
N PRO A 295 8.06 -4.33 -27.75
CA PRO A 295 7.48 -4.58 -29.06
C PRO A 295 6.01 -4.94 -28.87
N THR A 296 5.10 -4.15 -29.44
CA THR A 296 3.66 -4.41 -29.41
C THR A 296 3.42 -5.83 -29.93
N ARG A 297 3.13 -6.80 -29.04
CA ARG A 297 2.80 -8.15 -29.49
C ARG A 297 1.46 -8.07 -30.21
N VAL A 298 1.50 -8.17 -31.53
CA VAL A 298 0.31 -8.38 -32.34
C VAL A 298 -0.19 -9.78 -32.01
N PHE A 299 -1.09 -9.90 -31.04
CA PHE A 299 -1.82 -11.13 -30.79
C PHE A 299 -2.77 -11.35 -31.97
N GLU A 300 -2.33 -12.14 -32.97
CA GLU A 300 -3.24 -12.71 -33.96
C GLU A 300 -4.17 -13.70 -33.23
N ARG A 301 -5.46 -13.34 -33.12
CA ARG A 301 -6.55 -14.19 -32.61
C ARG A 301 -6.91 -15.31 -33.58
#